data_AF-A0A2V5XGH6-F1
#
_entry.id   AF-A0A2V5XGH6-F1
#
_cell.length_a   1.000
_cell.length_b   1.000
_cell.length_c   1.000
_cell.angle_alpha   90.00
_cell.angle_beta   90.00
_cell.angle_gamma   90.00
#
_symmetry.space_group_name_H-M   'P 1'
#
loop_
_entity.id
_entity.type
_entity.pdbx_description
1 polymer ?
#
loop_
_entity_poly.entity_id
_entity_poly.type
_entity_poly.pdbx_seq_one_letter_code
_entity_poly.pdbx_strand_id
1 'polypeptide(L)'
;MKRALRDDFKVDVQFIRLAVTREQIQRLRLPTRPVKTSDSRAKKWRGGECVELDTMPPAEIRRLVEDSITQHIDRRQWQAMKRTEEMERESLCDFVRAWHER
;
A
#
# COMPACT_ATOMS: atom_id res chain seq x y z
N MET A 1 -12.90 15.16 6.19
CA MET A 1 -12.28 13.83 6.38
C MET A 1 -11.51 13.73 7.69
N LYS A 2 -10.36 14.42 7.87
CA LYS A 2 -9.61 14.40 9.15
C LYS A 2 -10.45 14.75 10.38
N ARG A 3 -11.34 15.74 10.24
CA ARG A 3 -12.26 16.17 11.31
C ARG A 3 -13.23 15.06 11.72
N ALA A 4 -13.89 14.40 10.76
CA ALA A 4 -14.80 13.28 11.03
C ALA A 4 -14.09 12.10 11.71
N LEU A 5 -12.87 11.74 11.27
CA LEU A 5 -12.09 10.66 11.89
C LEU A 5 -11.75 10.96 13.37
N ARG A 6 -11.46 12.22 13.68
CA ARG A 6 -11.20 12.66 15.06
C ARG A 6 -12.47 12.75 15.89
N ASP A 7 -13.52 13.34 15.34
CA ASP A 7 -14.72 13.68 16.08
C ASP A 7 -15.60 12.45 16.32
N ASP A 8 -15.73 11.57 15.33
CA ASP A 8 -16.61 10.40 15.38
C ASP A 8 -15.90 9.15 15.92
N PHE A 9 -14.63 8.95 15.55
CA PHE A 9 -13.87 7.73 15.90
C PHE A 9 -12.79 7.97 16.96
N LYS A 10 -12.60 9.23 17.41
CA LYS A 10 -11.60 9.62 18.43
C LYS A 10 -10.17 9.17 18.11
N VAL A 11 -9.83 9.06 16.82
CA VAL A 11 -8.48 8.69 16.35
C VAL A 11 -7.77 9.88 15.70
N ASP A 12 -6.47 9.99 15.94
CA ASP A 12 -5.61 10.89 15.18
C ASP A 12 -5.05 10.17 13.95
N VAL A 13 -5.17 10.79 12.79
CA VAL A 13 -4.80 10.18 11.51
C VAL A 13 -3.87 11.08 10.72
N GLN A 14 -2.74 10.50 10.32
CA GLN A 14 -1.78 11.13 9.43
C GLN A 14 -2.00 10.63 8.00
N PHE A 15 -1.98 11.56 7.04
CA PHE A 15 -2.08 11.25 5.62
C PHE A 15 -0.71 11.46 5.00
N ILE A 16 -0.16 10.38 4.44
CA ILE A 16 1.18 10.35 3.86
C ILE A 16 1.03 10.04 2.37
N ARG A 17 1.68 10.83 1.51
CA ARG A 17 1.73 10.56 0.08
C ARG A 17 2.86 9.57 -0.20
N LEU A 18 2.49 8.36 -0.63
CA LEU A 18 3.45 7.27 -0.87
C LEU A 18 3.89 7.14 -2.34
N ALA A 19 3.03 7.53 -3.28
CA ALA A 19 3.23 7.31 -4.71
C ALA A 19 3.19 8.64 -5.50
N VAL A 20 3.69 8.57 -6.73
CA VAL A 20 3.77 9.70 -7.67
C VAL A 20 4.54 10.89 -7.06
N THR A 21 5.64 10.60 -6.37
CA THR A 21 6.61 11.63 -5.95
C THR A 21 7.50 12.05 -7.11
N ARG A 22 8.17 13.20 -7.01
CA ARG A 22 9.05 13.69 -8.09
C ARG A 22 10.20 12.73 -8.36
N GLU A 23 10.75 12.16 -7.29
CA GLU A 23 11.84 11.21 -7.31
C GLU A 23 11.39 9.90 -7.98
N GLN A 24 10.18 9.43 -7.69
CA GLN A 24 9.60 8.25 -8.34
C GLN A 24 9.34 8.49 -9.84
N ILE A 25 8.80 9.65 -10.21
CA ILE A 25 8.56 10.03 -11.61
C ILE A 25 9.87 9.98 -12.41
N GLN A 26 10.94 10.57 -11.86
CA GLN A 26 12.25 10.58 -12.50
C GLN A 26 12.89 9.19 -12.56
N ARG A 27 12.90 8.46 -11.43
CA ARG A 27 13.51 7.12 -11.31
C ARG A 27 12.85 6.10 -12.22
N LEU A 28 11.52 6.10 -12.27
CA LEU A 28 10.72 5.14 -13.04
C LEU A 28 10.42 5.63 -14.46
N ARG A 29 10.85 6.84 -14.82
CA ARG A 29 10.55 7.50 -16.11
C ARG A 29 9.06 7.43 -16.45
N LEU A 30 8.23 7.82 -15.48
CA LEU A 30 6.78 7.70 -15.62
C LEU A 30 6.27 8.61 -16.74
N PRO A 31 5.36 8.12 -17.62
CA PRO A 31 4.70 8.93 -18.63
C PRO A 31 4.02 10.16 -18.01
N THR A 32 4.26 11.33 -18.62
CA THR A 32 3.60 12.58 -18.26
C THR A 32 2.56 12.93 -19.31
N ARG A 33 1.57 13.74 -18.93
CA ARG A 33 0.57 14.30 -19.84
C ARG A 33 0.27 15.76 -19.52
N PRO A 34 -0.23 16.55 -20.48
CA PRO A 34 -0.74 17.88 -20.20
C PRO A 34 -1.88 17.84 -19.18
N VAL A 35 -1.94 18.86 -18.33
CA VAL A 35 -2.98 18.99 -17.31
C VAL A 35 -4.32 19.28 -17.98
N LYS A 36 -5.37 18.59 -17.50
CA LYS A 36 -6.74 18.85 -17.94
C LYS A 36 -7.20 20.21 -17.40
N THR A 37 -7.24 21.22 -18.26
CA THR A 37 -7.57 22.61 -17.89
C THR A 37 -9.00 22.78 -17.36
N SER A 38 -9.92 21.90 -17.73
CA SER A 38 -11.29 21.88 -17.21
C SER A 38 -11.43 21.30 -15.80
N ASP A 39 -10.39 20.68 -15.24
CA ASP A 39 -10.40 20.23 -13.84
C ASP A 39 -10.29 21.44 -12.91
N SER A 40 -11.20 21.55 -11.94
CA SER A 40 -11.20 22.65 -10.96
C SER A 40 -9.90 22.73 -10.15
N ARG A 41 -9.19 21.60 -9.99
CA ARG A 41 -7.90 21.50 -9.31
C ARG A 41 -6.74 22.03 -10.15
N ALA A 42 -6.88 22.07 -11.48
CA ALA A 42 -5.84 22.57 -12.39
C ALA A 42 -5.51 24.06 -12.16
N LYS A 43 -6.48 24.87 -11.70
CA LYS A 43 -6.27 26.30 -11.42
C LYS A 43 -5.13 26.59 -10.43
N LYS A 44 -4.91 25.68 -9.47
CA LYS A 44 -3.85 25.79 -8.46
C LYS A 44 -2.57 25.03 -8.84
N TRP A 45 -2.59 24.29 -9.95
CA TRP A 45 -1.42 23.57 -10.43
C TRP A 45 -0.41 24.55 -11.04
N ARG A 46 0.87 24.30 -10.79
CA ARG A 46 2.01 25.07 -11.33
C ARG A 46 3.07 24.18 -11.97
N GLY A 47 2.85 22.86 -12.01
CA GLY A 47 3.84 21.87 -12.46
C GLY A 47 3.88 21.61 -13.96
N GLY A 48 3.08 22.32 -14.77
CA GLY A 48 3.00 22.14 -16.23
C GLY A 48 2.30 20.84 -16.64
N GLU A 49 2.98 19.72 -16.44
CA GLU A 49 2.50 18.37 -16.75
C GLU A 49 1.96 17.67 -15.50
N CYS A 50 1.19 16.61 -15.69
CA CYS A 50 0.72 15.73 -14.63
C CYS A 50 1.07 14.27 -14.93
N VAL A 51 1.18 13.48 -13.87
CA VAL A 51 1.41 12.03 -13.92
C VAL A 51 0.26 11.35 -13.21
N GLU A 52 -0.26 10.29 -13.81
CA GLU A 52 -1.33 9.47 -13.23
C GLU A 52 -0.74 8.25 -12.52
N LEU A 53 -1.38 7.80 -11.44
CA LEU A 53 -0.89 6.67 -10.66
C LEU A 53 -0.87 5.37 -11.47
N ASP A 54 -1.83 5.18 -12.37
CA ASP A 54 -1.95 4.00 -13.24
C ASP A 54 -0.80 3.85 -14.25
N THR A 55 -0.04 4.93 -14.48
CA THR A 55 1.19 4.88 -15.28
C THR A 55 2.39 4.27 -14.52
N MET A 56 2.29 4.15 -13.19
CA MET A 56 3.31 3.47 -12.40
C MET A 56 3.17 1.95 -12.54
N PRO A 57 4.30 1.20 -12.64
CA PRO A 57 4.24 -0.26 -12.69
C PRO A 57 3.45 -0.84 -11.50
N PRO A 58 2.48 -1.76 -11.73
CA PRO A 58 1.66 -2.30 -10.65
C PRO A 58 2.46 -2.98 -9.53
N ALA A 59 3.60 -3.57 -9.86
CA ALA A 59 4.51 -4.18 -8.89
C ALA A 59 5.13 -3.14 -7.94
N GLU A 60 5.48 -1.95 -8.45
CA GLU A 60 6.00 -0.85 -7.62
C GLU A 60 4.91 -0.33 -6.68
N ILE A 61 3.67 -0.18 -7.16
CA ILE A 61 2.53 0.23 -6.32
C ILE A 61 2.31 -0.79 -5.19
N ARG A 62 2.29 -2.09 -5.53
CA ARG A 62 2.13 -3.17 -4.55
C ARG A 62 3.21 -3.10 -3.48
N ARG A 63 4.46 -2.97 -3.89
CA ARG A 63 5.59 -2.84 -2.98
C ARG A 63 5.48 -1.62 -2.07
N LEU A 64 5.14 -0.44 -2.60
CA LEU A 64 4.98 0.78 -1.80
C LEU A 64 3.89 0.62 -0.74
N VAL A 65 2.77 -0.01 -1.09
CA VAL A 65 1.67 -0.28 -0.16
C VAL A 65 2.09 -1.29 0.90
N GLU A 66 2.70 -2.40 0.50
CA GLU A 66 3.16 -3.45 1.42
C GLU A 66 4.22 -2.93 2.39
N ASP A 67 5.25 -2.25 1.90
CA ASP A 67 6.31 -1.65 2.72
C ASP A 67 5.70 -0.62 3.69
N SER A 68 4.76 0.21 3.22
CA SER A 68 4.15 1.25 4.05
C SER A 68 3.23 0.69 5.13
N ILE A 69 2.64 -0.49 4.95
CA ILE A 69 1.80 -1.14 5.97
C ILE A 69 2.70 -1.91 6.94
N THR A 70 3.57 -2.76 6.41
CA THR A 70 4.39 -3.68 7.21
C THR A 70 5.41 -2.96 8.10
N GLN A 71 5.87 -1.76 7.73
CA GLN A 71 6.74 -0.95 8.59
C GLN A 71 6.11 -0.59 9.95
N HIS A 72 4.78 -0.57 10.06
CA HIS A 72 4.07 -0.22 11.29
C HIS A 72 3.90 -1.41 12.23
N ILE A 73 4.44 -2.58 11.86
CA ILE A 73 4.17 -3.83 12.56
C ILE A 73 5.41 -4.26 13.32
N ASP A 74 5.23 -4.68 14.56
CA ASP A 74 6.31 -5.21 15.38
C ASP A 74 6.87 -6.48 14.70
N ARG A 75 8.11 -6.38 14.24
CA ARG A 75 8.77 -7.46 13.49
C ARG A 75 8.94 -8.73 14.32
N ARG A 76 9.17 -8.63 15.63
CA ARG A 76 9.32 -9.82 16.48
C ARG A 76 7.99 -10.54 16.62
N GLN A 77 6.93 -9.81 16.91
CA GLN A 77 5.58 -10.38 17.04
C GLN A 77 5.09 -10.94 15.71
N TRP A 78 5.33 -10.23 14.60
CA TRP A 78 5.01 -10.70 13.26
C TRP A 78 5.68 -12.03 12.93
N GLN A 79 7.00 -12.13 13.14
CA GLN A 79 7.74 -13.36 12.85
C GLN A 79 7.33 -14.52 13.75
N ALA A 80 7.02 -14.24 15.03
CA ALA A 80 6.48 -15.25 15.93
C ALA A 80 5.13 -15.79 15.42
N MET A 81 4.20 -14.90 15.05
CA MET A 81 2.89 -15.30 14.50
C MET A 81 3.03 -16.09 13.19
N LYS A 82 3.91 -15.67 12.28
CA LYS A 82 4.17 -16.38 11.02
C LYS A 82 4.66 -17.81 11.24
N ARG A 83 5.52 -18.03 12.24
CA ARG A 83 6.00 -19.38 12.59
C ARG A 83 4.89 -20.24 13.17
N THR A 84 4.05 -19.68 14.05
CA THR A 84 2.89 -20.39 14.58
C THR A 84 1.95 -20.81 13.46
N GLU A 85 1.60 -19.88 12.55
CA GLU A 85 0.75 -20.15 11.39
C GLU A 85 1.34 -21.28 10.50
N GLU A 86 2.65 -21.28 10.29
CA GLU A 86 3.33 -22.32 9.51
C GLU A 86 3.22 -23.71 10.16
N MET A 87 3.49 -23.81 11.47
CA MET A 87 3.35 -25.06 12.22
C MET A 87 1.89 -25.57 12.25
N GLU A 88 0.92 -24.66 12.36
CA GLU A 88 -0.50 -25.00 12.30
C GLU A 88 -0.88 -25.56 10.93
N ARG A 89 -0.38 -24.96 9.84
CA ARG A 89 -0.61 -25.44 8.47
C ARG A 89 -0.01 -26.82 8.26
N GLU A 90 1.21 -27.06 8.73
CA GLU A 90 1.85 -28.38 8.66
C GLU A 90 1.04 -29.43 9.41
N SER A 91 0.64 -29.12 10.65
CA SER A 91 -0.17 -30.01 11.48
C SER A 91 -1.50 -30.36 10.80
N LEU A 92 -2.16 -29.39 10.16
CA LEU A 92 -3.38 -29.62 9.39
C LEU A 92 -3.14 -30.49 8.15
N CYS A 93 -2.04 -30.27 7.43
CA CYS A 93 -1.67 -31.11 6.29
C CYS A 93 -1.44 -32.56 6.70
N ASP A 94 -0.75 -32.79 7.81
CA ASP A 94 -0.49 -34.14 8.33
C ASP A 94 -1.77 -34.82 8.80
N PHE A 95 -2.67 -34.09 9.46
CA PHE A 95 -3.99 -34.59 9.83
C PHE A 95 -4.78 -35.06 8.60
N VAL A 96 -4.83 -34.25 7.53
CA VAL A 96 -5.54 -34.59 6.28
C VAL A 96 -4.95 -35.83 5.61
N ARG A 97 -3.60 -35.96 5.58
CA ARG A 97 -2.94 -37.16 5.04
C ARG A 97 -3.33 -38.41 5.81
N ALA A 98 -3.23 -38.37 7.14
CA ALA A 98 -3.58 -39.49 8.01
C ALA A 98 -5.06 -39.87 7.96
N TRP A 99 -5.94 -38.94 7.59
CA TRP A 99 -7.36 -39.20 7.36
C TRP A 99 -7.60 -39.96 6.05
N HIS A 100 -6.88 -39.62 4.98
CA HIS A 100 -7.03 -40.28 3.67
C HIS A 100 -6.44 -41.69 3.60
N GLU A 101 -5.54 -42.05 4.51
CA GLU A 101 -4.92 -43.37 4.59
C GLU A 101 -5.73 -44.40 5.42
N ARG A 102 -6.89 -44.00 5.97
CA ARG A 102 -7.86 -44.88 6.63
C ARG A 102 -9.02 -45.21 5.71
#